data_AF-A0A4R6TU07-F1
#
_entry.id   AF-A0A4R6TU07-F1
#
_cell.length_a   1.000
_cell.length_b   1.000
_cell.length_c   1.000
_cell.angle_alpha   90.00
_cell.angle_beta   90.00
_cell.angle_gamma   90.00
#
_symmetry.space_group_name_H-M   'P 1'
#
loop_
_entity.id
_entity.type
_entity.pdbx_description
1 polymer ?
#
loop_
_entity_poly.entity_id
_entity_poly.type
_entity_poly.pdbx_seq_one_letter_code
_entity_poly.pdbx_strand_id
1 'polypeptide(L)'
;MINNFILQHVRLIELVGVLMRIFSFSLVSWMGDQSPFLFVWTLNTLDAIILSWTAVLKKDRAYTLLNVFWIGVGMIGILRATGIL
;
A
#
# COMPACT_ATOMS: atom_id res chain seq x y z
N MET A 1 -16.73 16.22 0.75
CA MET A 1 -15.77 16.84 -0.19
C MET A 1 -14.68 15.87 -0.62
N ILE A 2 -13.90 15.29 0.30
CA ILE A 2 -12.80 14.35 -0.03
C ILE A 2 -13.25 13.08 -0.78
N ASN A 3 -14.32 12.42 -0.32
CA ASN A 3 -14.80 11.20 -1.00
C ASN A 3 -15.26 11.45 -2.44
N ASN A 4 -15.81 12.63 -2.73
CA ASN A 4 -16.28 12.96 -4.08
C ASN A 4 -15.10 13.21 -5.03
N PHE A 5 -14.02 13.82 -4.52
CA PHE A 5 -12.78 13.99 -5.26
C PHE A 5 -12.11 12.64 -5.60
N ILE A 6 -12.10 11.72 -4.62
CA ILE A 6 -11.56 10.37 -4.80
C ILE A 6 -12.37 9.60 -5.85
N LEU A 7 -13.70 9.69 -5.85
CA LEU A 7 -14.53 9.03 -6.87
C LEU A 7 -14.30 9.58 -8.28
N GLN A 8 -14.10 10.89 -8.42
CA GLN A 8 -13.82 11.53 -9.71
C GLN A 8 -12.47 11.10 -10.30
N HIS A 9 -11.46 10.84 -9.46
CA HIS A 9 -10.11 10.46 -9.90
C HIS A 9 -9.73 9.02 -9.54
N VAL A 10 -10.72 8.16 -9.28
CA VAL A 10 -10.48 6.86 -8.63
C VAL A 10 -9.53 5.96 -9.43
N ARG A 11 -9.62 5.98 -10.77
CA ARG A 11 -8.75 5.20 -11.65
C ARG A 11 -7.28 5.65 -11.56
N LEU A 12 -7.06 6.96 -11.47
CA LEU A 12 -5.71 7.52 -11.35
C LEU A 12 -5.12 7.17 -9.99
N ILE A 13 -5.91 7.34 -8.92
CA ILE A 13 -5.51 7.02 -7.55
C ILE A 13 -5.16 5.53 -7.42
N GLU A 14 -5.97 4.65 -8.01
CA GLU A 14 -5.70 3.21 -8.04
C GLU A 14 -4.44 2.87 -8.82
N LEU A 15 -4.25 3.48 -10.00
CA LEU A 15 -3.04 3.28 -10.79
C LEU A 15 -1.79 3.70 -10.03
N VAL A 16 -1.83 4.86 -9.37
CA VAL A 16 -0.74 5.34 -8.51
C VAL A 16 -0.46 4.36 -7.38
N GLY A 17 -1.50 3.86 -6.70
CA GLY A 17 -1.36 2.81 -5.68
C GLY A 17 -0.71 1.53 -6.21
N VAL A 18 -1.16 1.03 -7.36
CA VAL A 18 -0.59 -0.16 -8.01
C VAL A 18 0.87 0.08 -8.39
N LEU A 19 1.21 1.24 -8.94
CA LEU A 19 2.59 1.57 -9.31
C LEU A 19 3.52 1.63 -8.09
N MET A 20 3.05 2.23 -6.98
CA MET A 20 3.81 2.24 -5.71
C MET A 20 4.11 0.82 -5.23
N ARG A 21 3.15 -0.09 -5.38
CA ARG A 21 3.31 -1.49 -4.99
C ARG A 21 4.28 -2.25 -5.88
N ILE A 22 4.18 -2.09 -7.20
CA ILE A 22 5.12 -2.68 -8.17
C ILE A 22 6.53 -2.17 -7.90
N PHE A 23 6.70 -0.86 -7.69
CA PHE A 23 7.99 -0.27 -7.37
C PHE A 23 8.56 -0.84 -6.07
N SER A 24 7.74 -0.91 -5.01
CA SER A 24 8.14 -1.44 -3.70
C SER A 24 8.63 -2.89 -3.80
N PHE A 25 7.86 -3.78 -4.44
CA PHE A 25 8.28 -5.18 -4.61
C PHE A 25 9.47 -5.35 -5.56
N SER A 26 9.56 -4.53 -6.61
CA SER A 26 10.70 -4.58 -7.53
C SER A 26 11.98 -4.18 -6.80
N LEU A 27 11.92 -3.14 -5.97
CA LEU A 27 13.07 -2.65 -5.21
C LEU A 27 13.55 -3.68 -4.18
N VAL A 28 12.62 -4.33 -3.45
CA VAL A 28 12.96 -5.44 -2.54
C VAL A 28 13.53 -6.63 -3.31
N SER A 29 12.94 -6.99 -4.45
CA SER A 29 13.42 -8.12 -5.25
C SER A 29 14.82 -7.90 -5.83
N TRP A 30 15.21 -6.66 -6.13
CA TRP A 30 16.52 -6.36 -6.71
C TRP A 30 17.60 -6.12 -5.65
N MET A 31 17.28 -5.41 -4.57
CA MET A 31 18.25 -5.03 -3.56
C MET A 31 18.30 -5.99 -2.36
N GLY A 32 17.31 -6.89 -2.21
CA GLY A 32 17.22 -7.83 -1.10
C GLY A 32 17.39 -7.12 0.24
N ASP A 33 18.36 -7.59 1.03
CA ASP A 33 18.67 -7.08 2.37
C ASP A 33 19.29 -5.68 2.38
N GLN A 34 19.79 -5.18 1.23
CA GLN A 34 20.31 -3.82 1.10
C GLN A 34 19.23 -2.79 0.77
N SER A 35 17.99 -3.23 0.53
CA SER A 35 16.87 -2.31 0.29
C SER A 35 16.65 -1.40 1.52
N PRO A 36 16.21 -0.14 1.33
CA PRO A 36 15.73 0.69 2.42
C PRO A 36 14.39 0.11 2.91
N PHE A 37 14.47 -0.98 3.68
CA PHE A 37 13.36 -1.84 4.04
C PHE A 37 12.20 -1.03 4.66
N LEU A 38 12.54 -0.12 5.58
CA LEU A 38 11.57 0.78 6.20
C LEU A 38 10.85 1.70 5.20
N PHE A 39 11.57 2.22 4.19
CA PHE A 39 10.98 3.07 3.15
C PHE A 39 10.01 2.29 2.27
N VAL A 40 10.41 1.10 1.83
CA VAL A 40 9.56 0.20 1.03
C VAL A 40 8.28 -0.14 1.81
N TRP A 41 8.40 -0.57 3.06
CA TRP A 41 7.23 -0.95 3.85
C TRP A 41 6.33 0.25 4.17
N THR A 42 6.90 1.44 4.35
CA THR A 42 6.12 2.67 4.51
C THR A 42 5.34 3.00 3.25
N LEU A 43 6.00 2.99 2.08
CA LEU A 43 5.33 3.20 0.79
C LEU A 43 4.26 2.14 0.53
N ASN A 44 4.54 0.89 0.85
CA ASN A 44 3.60 -0.20 0.64
C ASN A 44 2.37 -0.09 1.57
N THR A 45 2.58 0.35 2.81
CA THR A 45 1.48 0.62 3.75
C THR A 45 0.62 1.79 3.26
N LEU A 46 1.25 2.85 2.75
CA LEU A 46 0.53 4.01 2.19
C LEU A 46 -0.30 3.62 0.96
N ASP A 47 0.23 2.80 0.05
CA ASP A 47 -0.54 2.32 -1.11
C ASP A 47 -1.74 1.48 -0.68
N ALA A 48 -1.55 0.59 0.30
CA ALA A 48 -2.60 -0.26 0.82
C ALA A 48 -3.72 0.56 1.50
N ILE A 49 -3.40 1.65 2.22
CA ILE A 49 -4.38 2.58 2.79
C ILE A 49 -5.21 3.23 1.68
N ILE A 50 -4.55 3.77 0.66
CA ILE A 50 -5.20 4.46 -0.45
C ILE A 50 -6.13 3.50 -1.21
N LEU A 51 -5.65 2.30 -1.53
CA LEU A 51 -6.42 1.29 -2.26
C LEU A 51 -7.53 0.66 -1.42
N SER A 52 -7.35 0.55 -0.11
CA SER A 52 -8.43 0.17 0.80
C SER A 52 -9.53 1.22 0.81
N TRP A 53 -9.18 2.51 0.81
CA TRP A 53 -10.16 3.59 0.76
C TRP A 53 -10.97 3.58 -0.54
N THR A 54 -10.31 3.40 -1.70
CA THR A 54 -11.01 3.31 -2.99
C THR A 54 -11.87 2.06 -3.09
N ALA A 55 -11.40 0.92 -2.58
CA ALA A 55 -12.15 -0.35 -2.59
C ALA A 55 -13.42 -0.29 -1.72
N VAL A 56 -13.34 0.33 -0.53
CA VAL A 56 -14.50 0.53 0.35
C VAL A 56 -15.53 1.44 -0.34
N LEU A 57 -15.09 2.53 -0.97
CA LEU A 57 -15.97 3.43 -1.72
C LEU A 57 -16.65 2.72 -2.90
N LYS A 58 -15.94 1.81 -3.58
CA LYS A 58 -16.49 0.98 -4.67
C LYS A 58 -17.29 -0.24 -4.19
N LYS A 59 -17.37 -0.48 -2.87
CA LYS A 59 -17.96 -1.68 -2.26
C LYS A 59 -17.33 -3.00 -2.74
N ASP A 60 -16.06 -2.97 -3.13
CA ASP A 60 -15.32 -4.16 -3.53
C ASP A 60 -14.75 -4.86 -2.29
N ARG A 61 -15.43 -5.92 -1.85
CA ARG A 61 -15.08 -6.66 -0.64
C ARG A 61 -13.75 -7.40 -0.76
N ALA A 62 -13.44 -7.95 -1.94
CA ALA A 62 -12.22 -8.73 -2.15
C ALA A 62 -10.98 -7.82 -2.06
N TYR A 63 -11.02 -6.67 -2.75
CA TYR A 63 -9.94 -5.70 -2.68
C TYR A 63 -9.84 -5.00 -1.33
N THR A 64 -10.96 -4.77 -0.65
CA THR A 64 -10.94 -4.24 0.72
C THR A 64 -10.20 -5.20 1.65
N LEU A 65 -10.55 -6.49 1.64
CA LEU A 65 -9.89 -7.50 2.48
C LEU A 65 -8.39 -7.59 2.17
N LEU A 66 -8.03 -7.66 0.88
CA LEU A 66 -6.64 -7.76 0.43
C LEU A 66 -5.81 -6.56 0.90
N ASN A 67 -6.30 -5.35 0.65
CA ASN A 67 -5.53 -4.14 0.98
C ASN A 67 -5.46 -3.94 2.51
N VAL A 68 -6.52 -4.22 3.27
CA VAL A 68 -6.46 -4.19 4.74
C VAL A 68 -5.46 -5.21 5.30
N PHE A 69 -5.40 -6.41 4.73
CA PHE A 69 -4.37 -7.39 5.08
C PHE A 69 -2.96 -6.84 4.83
N TRP A 70 -2.73 -6.19 3.68
CA TRP A 70 -1.45 -5.56 3.37
C TRP A 70 -1.07 -4.42 4.32
N ILE A 71 -2.04 -3.65 4.84
CA ILE A 71 -1.77 -2.67 5.90
C ILE A 71 -1.20 -3.37 7.14
N GLY A 72 -1.79 -4.50 7.54
CA GLY A 72 -1.30 -5.30 8.68
C GLY A 72 0.11 -5.84 8.47
N VAL A 73 0.38 -6.43 7.30
CA VAL A 73 1.73 -6.91 6.94
C VAL A 73 2.72 -5.75 6.88
N GLY A 74 2.31 -4.61 6.34
CA GLY A 74 3.09 -3.38 6.28
C GLY A 74 3.52 -2.89 7.66
N MET A 75 2.62 -2.87 8.64
CA MET A 75 2.96 -2.54 10.02
C MET A 75 3.99 -3.51 10.61
N ILE A 76 3.83 -4.82 10.40
CA ILE A 76 4.82 -5.81 10.87
C ILE A 76 6.18 -5.59 10.19
N GLY A 77 6.19 -5.29 8.90
CA GLY A 77 7.40 -4.96 8.14
C GLY A 77 8.13 -3.73 8.70
N ILE A 78 7.39 -2.66 9.03
CA ILE A 78 7.95 -1.45 9.67
C ILE A 78 8.49 -1.75 11.08
N LEU A 79 7.75 -2.52 11.88
CA LEU A 79 8.19 -2.89 13.24
C LEU A 79 9.47 -3.72 13.22
N ARG A 80 9.60 -4.66 12.27
CA ARG A 80 10.85 -5.41 12.05
C ARG A 80 11.99 -4.50 11.55
N ALA A 81 11.70 -3.58 10.63
CA ALA A 81 12.71 -2.66 10.10
C ALA A 81 13.25 -1.68 11.16
N THR A 82 12.44 -1.34 12.16
CA THR A 82 12.82 -0.47 13.27
C THR A 82 13.50 -1.20 14.42
N GLY A 83 13.61 -2.54 14.36
CA GLY A 83 14.24 -3.35 15.41
C GLY A 83 13.42 -3.44 16.71
N ILE A 84 12.11 -3.11 16.65
CA ILE A 84 11.18 -3.23 17.78
C ILE A 84 10.73 -4.70 17.96
N LEU A 85 10.81 -5.50 16.89
CA LEU A 85 10.43 -6.92 16.83
C LEU A 85 11.51 -7.73 16.12
#